data_AF-A0AAN7UAS7-F1
#
_entry.id   AF-A0AAN7UAS7-F1
#
_cell.length_a   1.000
_cell.length_b   1.000
_cell.length_c   1.000
_cell.angle_alpha   90.00
_cell.angle_beta   90.00
_cell.angle_gamma   90.00
#
_symmetry.space_group_name_H-M   'P 1'
#
loop_
_entity.id
_entity.type
_entity.pdbx_description
1 polymer ?
#
loop_
_entity_poly.entity_id
_entity_poly.type
_entity_poly.pdbx_seq_one_letter_code
_entity_poly.pdbx_strand_id
1 'polypeptide(L)'
;MQQQGPSGYSNSNHYGGYPPPPPPQQYSYSQAPPRTHPQQHFSQGHGYSVPLTLPGASTLPQGLEILFFRVEKHVETVRVANQPEILLFLKLPRSDRLELKASRGHANGEMIATGKLHEFTTTKADMTLWGRTERWKNEYDSFTGLGHLSWELSGDAGLIIERDGRLLARYRANANRMKASSSLFGALSLLGSSSSSSGGEQEPVARLEIFAQGLSREQLEEIVVATAIERERLKKSKKDKRDLEIISEVLGGSSEGV
;
A
#
# COMPACT_ATOMS: atom_id res chain seq x y z
N MET A 1 57.76 61.44 -6.94
CA MET A 1 57.10 62.56 -6.25
C MET A 1 55.71 62.09 -5.81
N GLN A 2 55.37 62.29 -4.52
CA GLN A 2 54.04 62.37 -3.84
C GLN A 2 53.03 61.22 -4.09
N GLN A 3 52.74 60.31 -3.14
CA GLN A 3 51.99 60.38 -1.86
C GLN A 3 50.45 60.56 -1.94
N GLN A 4 49.76 59.71 -1.15
CA GLN A 4 48.42 59.81 -0.51
C GLN A 4 47.29 58.88 -1.01
N GLY A 5 46.84 57.97 -0.13
CA GLY A 5 45.42 57.54 0.00
C GLY A 5 44.73 58.36 1.11
N PRO A 6 43.60 57.95 1.76
CA PRO A 6 42.70 56.79 1.55
C PRO A 6 41.17 57.12 1.69
N SER A 7 40.34 56.06 1.74
CA SER A 7 39.04 55.92 2.46
C SER A 7 37.74 56.50 1.89
N GLY A 8 36.70 55.65 1.83
CA GLY A 8 35.30 56.08 1.73
C GLY A 8 34.30 54.97 1.39
N TYR A 9 33.83 54.26 2.41
CA TYR A 9 32.66 53.37 2.35
C TYR A 9 31.39 54.15 1.94
N SER A 10 30.54 53.58 1.10
CA SER A 10 29.09 53.78 1.17
C SER A 10 28.33 52.63 0.51
N ASN A 11 27.71 51.86 1.40
CA ASN A 11 26.84 50.74 1.16
C ASN A 11 25.42 51.27 0.90
N SER A 12 24.76 50.87 -0.18
CA SER A 12 23.31 51.09 -0.32
C SER A 12 22.64 49.89 -0.98
N ASN A 13 22.30 48.92 -0.13
CA ASN A 13 21.33 47.87 -0.41
C ASN A 13 19.98 48.50 -0.75
N HIS A 14 19.56 48.37 -2.01
CA HIS A 14 18.17 48.55 -2.42
C HIS A 14 17.35 47.36 -1.90
N TYR A 15 16.72 47.54 -0.74
CA TYR A 15 15.64 46.65 -0.30
C TYR A 15 14.40 46.94 -1.13
N GLY A 16 13.98 45.94 -1.92
CA GLY A 16 12.67 45.91 -2.56
C GLY A 16 11.57 45.92 -1.50
N GLY A 17 10.74 46.95 -1.54
CA GLY A 17 9.57 47.09 -0.68
C GLY A 17 8.48 46.09 -1.07
N TYR A 18 8.21 45.15 -0.19
CA TYR A 18 6.92 44.46 -0.17
C TYR A 18 5.91 45.36 0.55
N PRO A 19 4.69 45.56 0.01
CA PRO A 19 3.65 46.27 0.74
C PRO A 19 3.26 45.47 2.00
N PRO A 20 2.96 46.14 3.13
CA PRO A 20 2.53 45.47 4.34
C PRO A 20 1.17 44.78 4.12
N PRO A 21 0.93 43.63 4.78
CA PRO A 21 -0.35 42.93 4.69
C PRO A 21 -1.48 43.77 5.32
N PRO A 22 -2.72 43.62 4.83
CA PRO A 22 -3.87 44.31 5.39
C PRO A 22 -4.16 43.84 6.83
N PRO A 23 -4.74 44.71 7.68
CA PRO A 23 -5.08 44.36 9.05
C PRO A 23 -6.15 43.26 9.09
N PRO A 24 -6.14 42.39 10.12
CA PRO A 24 -7.11 41.30 10.24
C PRO A 24 -8.52 41.85 10.42
N GLN A 25 -9.46 41.35 9.61
CA GLN A 25 -10.88 41.65 9.77
C GLN A 25 -11.40 41.04 11.07
N GLN A 26 -11.98 41.89 11.92
CA GLN A 26 -12.71 41.47 13.11
C GLN A 26 -14.01 40.77 12.68
N TYR A 27 -14.08 39.46 12.86
CA TYR A 27 -15.33 38.72 12.72
C TYR A 27 -16.21 39.00 13.95
N SER A 28 -17.32 39.72 13.74
CA SER A 28 -18.41 39.80 14.71
C SER A 28 -19.06 38.43 14.89
N TYR A 29 -18.92 37.87 16.09
CA TYR A 29 -19.73 36.73 16.54
C TYR A 29 -21.20 37.14 16.60
N SER A 30 -22.01 36.63 15.67
CA SER A 30 -23.47 36.69 15.75
C SER A 30 -24.01 35.40 16.37
N GLN A 31 -24.95 35.62 17.28
CA GLN A 31 -25.48 34.70 18.28
C GLN A 31 -26.18 33.47 17.69
N ALA A 32 -26.05 32.35 18.40
CA ALA A 32 -26.83 31.14 18.18
C ALA A 32 -28.30 31.35 18.61
N PRO A 33 -29.29 30.91 17.82
CA PRO A 33 -30.68 30.81 18.28
C PRO A 33 -30.92 29.53 19.12
N PRO A 34 -31.88 29.56 20.06
CA PRO A 34 -32.02 28.57 21.12
C PRO A 34 -32.73 27.26 20.71
N ARG A 35 -32.44 26.22 21.50
CA ARG A 35 -33.12 24.92 21.56
C ARG A 35 -34.63 25.04 21.67
N THR A 36 -35.35 24.29 20.83
CA THR A 36 -36.74 23.88 21.08
C THR A 36 -36.83 22.36 21.11
N HIS A 37 -37.05 21.81 22.30
CA HIS A 37 -37.58 20.46 22.48
C HIS A 37 -39.07 20.45 22.12
N PRO A 38 -39.56 19.32 21.59
CA PRO A 38 -40.80 18.76 22.10
C PRO A 38 -40.57 17.36 22.67
N GLN A 39 -40.95 17.18 23.94
CA GLN A 39 -41.35 15.88 24.49
C GLN A 39 -42.51 15.33 23.65
N GLN A 40 -42.41 14.07 23.23
CA GLN A 40 -43.58 13.20 23.15
C GLN A 40 -43.25 11.85 23.79
N HIS A 41 -44.23 11.39 24.57
CA HIS A 41 -44.20 10.30 25.51
C HIS A 41 -45.04 9.14 24.96
N PHE A 42 -44.64 7.90 25.27
CA PHE A 42 -45.31 6.60 25.08
C PHE A 42 -45.39 6.06 23.63
N SER A 43 -45.13 4.78 23.34
CA SER A 43 -45.59 3.59 24.07
C SER A 43 -44.69 2.36 23.82
N GLN A 44 -44.69 1.45 24.80
CA GLN A 44 -44.14 0.10 24.76
C GLN A 44 -44.76 -0.75 23.63
N GLY A 45 -43.92 -1.51 22.95
CA GLY A 45 -44.30 -2.62 22.09
C GLY A 45 -43.17 -3.65 22.10
N HIS A 46 -43.41 -4.78 22.77
CA HIS A 46 -42.51 -5.92 22.82
C HIS A 46 -42.23 -6.46 21.41
N GLY A 47 -40.96 -6.57 21.06
CA GLY A 47 -40.49 -7.25 19.87
C GLY A 47 -39.04 -7.64 20.08
N TYR A 48 -38.79 -8.73 20.81
CA TYR A 48 -37.47 -9.35 20.87
C TYR A 48 -37.18 -10.00 19.50
N SER A 49 -36.60 -9.25 18.58
CA SER A 49 -35.87 -9.85 17.47
C SER A 49 -34.49 -10.25 17.98
N VAL A 50 -34.39 -11.49 18.45
CA VAL A 50 -33.11 -12.17 18.67
C VAL A 50 -32.39 -12.23 17.32
N PRO A 51 -31.19 -11.64 17.14
CA PRO A 51 -30.41 -11.93 15.95
C PRO A 51 -30.00 -13.41 16.01
N LEU A 52 -30.42 -14.19 15.00
CA LEU A 52 -29.85 -15.51 14.74
C LEU A 52 -28.36 -15.32 14.45
N THR A 53 -27.53 -15.48 15.46
CA THR A 53 -26.08 -15.60 15.28
C THR A 53 -25.82 -16.95 14.63
N LEU A 54 -25.49 -16.96 13.34
CA LEU A 54 -24.90 -18.14 12.70
C LEU A 54 -23.58 -18.48 13.43
N PRO A 55 -23.34 -19.75 13.80
CA PRO A 55 -22.05 -20.16 14.33
C PRO A 55 -21.04 -20.18 13.18
N GLY A 56 -20.16 -19.16 13.12
CA GLY A 56 -19.10 -19.09 12.12
C GLY A 56 -18.61 -17.68 11.77
N ALA A 57 -19.33 -16.62 12.17
CA ALA A 57 -18.81 -15.27 12.02
C ALA A 57 -17.72 -15.03 13.08
N SER A 58 -16.46 -15.27 12.71
CA SER A 58 -15.32 -14.76 13.46
C SER A 58 -15.48 -13.24 13.60
N THR A 59 -15.80 -12.78 14.80
CA THR A 59 -15.84 -11.36 15.13
C THR A 59 -14.40 -10.85 15.06
N LEU A 60 -14.04 -10.29 13.89
CA LEU A 60 -12.78 -9.58 13.74
C LEU A 60 -12.70 -8.50 14.83
N PRO A 61 -11.54 -8.30 15.48
CA PRO A 61 -11.37 -7.23 16.45
C PRO A 61 -11.83 -5.90 15.83
N GLN A 62 -12.54 -5.08 16.62
CA GLN A 62 -13.06 -3.80 16.17
C GLN A 62 -11.92 -2.97 15.56
N GLY A 63 -12.03 -2.68 14.26
CA GLY A 63 -11.02 -1.90 13.52
C GLY A 63 -9.97 -2.67 12.74
N LEU A 64 -10.13 -3.98 12.60
CA LEU A 64 -9.38 -4.77 11.63
C LEU A 64 -10.12 -4.80 10.29
N GLU A 65 -9.53 -4.20 9.26
CA GLU A 65 -9.95 -4.37 7.87
C GLU A 65 -9.05 -5.38 7.18
N ILE A 66 -9.64 -6.32 6.42
CA ILE A 66 -8.88 -7.35 5.71
C ILE A 66 -9.10 -7.14 4.22
N LEU A 67 -8.00 -7.09 3.46
CA LEU A 67 -8.02 -7.06 2.01
C LEU A 67 -7.45 -8.36 1.45
N PHE A 68 -8.14 -8.91 0.48
CA PHE A 68 -7.76 -10.13 -0.22
C PHE A 68 -7.18 -9.83 -1.58
N PHE A 69 -6.03 -10.42 -1.84
CA PHE A 69 -5.39 -10.41 -3.14
C PHE A 69 -5.78 -11.70 -3.87
N ARG A 70 -6.27 -11.57 -5.10
CA ARG A 70 -6.60 -12.71 -5.96
C ARG A 70 -5.92 -12.53 -7.30
N VAL A 71 -5.18 -13.56 -7.75
CA VAL A 71 -4.42 -13.51 -8.99
C VAL A 71 -5.10 -14.34 -10.06
N GLU A 72 -5.41 -13.67 -11.16
CA GLU A 72 -5.84 -14.27 -12.42
C GLU A 72 -4.79 -13.96 -13.49
N LYS A 73 -4.04 -14.98 -13.91
CA LYS A 73 -2.90 -14.84 -14.82
C LYS A 73 -1.84 -13.87 -14.25
N HIS A 74 -1.67 -12.70 -14.86
CA HIS A 74 -0.69 -11.67 -14.46
C HIS A 74 -1.35 -10.40 -13.93
N VAL A 75 -2.62 -10.52 -13.58
CA VAL A 75 -3.44 -9.49 -13.01
C VAL A 75 -3.79 -9.93 -11.61
N GLU A 76 -3.80 -8.97 -10.70
CA GLU A 76 -4.25 -9.19 -9.34
C GLU A 76 -5.36 -8.22 -8.99
N THR A 77 -6.46 -8.74 -8.48
CA THR A 77 -7.55 -7.92 -7.95
C THR A 77 -7.45 -7.88 -6.43
N VAL A 78 -7.62 -6.70 -5.86
CA VAL A 78 -7.65 -6.47 -4.42
C VAL A 78 -9.07 -6.11 -4.02
N ARG A 79 -9.63 -6.85 -3.06
CA ARG A 79 -11.00 -6.65 -2.55
C ARG A 79 -10.97 -6.55 -1.04
N VAL A 80 -11.83 -5.71 -0.47
CA VAL A 80 -12.09 -5.74 0.97
C VAL A 80 -12.87 -7.02 1.28
N ALA A 81 -12.52 -7.68 2.38
CA ALA A 81 -13.19 -8.91 2.81
C ALA A 81 -14.69 -8.66 3.00
N ASN A 82 -15.50 -9.58 2.51
CA ASN A 82 -16.97 -9.50 2.53
C ASN A 82 -17.55 -8.36 1.68
N GLN A 83 -16.75 -7.70 0.83
CA GLN A 83 -17.26 -6.75 -0.17
C GLN A 83 -17.12 -7.33 -1.58
N PRO A 84 -18.17 -7.24 -2.41
CA PRO A 84 -18.11 -7.73 -3.78
C PRO A 84 -17.24 -6.82 -4.66
N GLU A 85 -17.14 -5.52 -4.34
CA GLU A 85 -16.41 -4.55 -5.14
C GLU A 85 -14.89 -4.78 -5.12
N ILE A 86 -14.28 -4.56 -6.28
CA ILE A 86 -12.83 -4.49 -6.41
C ILE A 86 -12.40 -3.09 -5.95
N LEU A 87 -11.44 -3.03 -5.03
CA LEU A 87 -10.78 -1.78 -4.66
C LEU A 87 -9.80 -1.40 -5.77
N LEU A 88 -8.84 -2.29 -6.05
CA LEU A 88 -7.79 -2.08 -7.05
C LEU A 88 -7.62 -3.27 -7.97
N PHE A 89 -7.30 -2.94 -9.22
CA PHE A 89 -6.83 -3.85 -10.25
C PHE A 89 -5.34 -3.58 -10.49
N LEU A 90 -4.49 -4.55 -10.16
CA LEU A 90 -3.05 -4.45 -10.23
C LEU A 90 -2.53 -5.25 -11.43
N LYS A 91 -1.78 -4.60 -12.30
CA LYS A 91 -0.96 -5.25 -13.32
C LYS A 91 0.46 -5.35 -12.80
N LEU A 92 0.89 -6.57 -12.50
CA LEU A 92 2.18 -6.80 -11.86
C LEU A 92 3.34 -6.74 -12.86
N PRO A 93 4.54 -6.31 -12.41
CA PRO A 93 5.78 -6.42 -13.17
C PRO A 93 6.03 -7.84 -13.67
N ARG A 94 6.66 -7.95 -14.84
CA ARG A 94 7.16 -9.19 -15.43
C ARG A 94 8.63 -9.02 -15.81
N SER A 95 9.29 -10.13 -16.12
CA SER A 95 10.71 -10.13 -16.53
C SER A 95 11.01 -9.19 -17.70
N ASP A 96 10.05 -8.99 -18.61
CA ASP A 96 10.11 -8.11 -19.78
C ASP A 96 9.60 -6.69 -19.50
N ARG A 97 8.96 -6.45 -18.35
CA ARG A 97 8.36 -5.16 -17.99
C ARG A 97 8.37 -4.96 -16.48
N LEU A 98 9.31 -4.16 -15.98
CA LEU A 98 9.49 -3.89 -14.55
C LEU A 98 8.54 -2.81 -13.99
N GLU A 99 7.36 -2.68 -14.58
CA GLU A 99 6.39 -1.63 -14.26
C GLU A 99 5.11 -2.23 -13.69
N LEU A 100 4.78 -1.86 -12.45
CA LEU A 100 3.50 -2.09 -11.80
C LEU A 100 2.52 -0.99 -12.22
N LYS A 101 1.27 -1.35 -12.46
CA LYS A 101 0.17 -0.39 -12.65
C LYS A 101 -1.00 -0.72 -11.75
N ALA A 102 -1.62 0.30 -11.15
CA ALA A 102 -2.82 0.16 -10.37
C ALA A 102 -3.95 1.02 -10.95
N SER A 103 -5.06 0.36 -11.27
CA SER A 103 -6.29 1.01 -11.71
C SER A 103 -7.39 0.79 -10.67
N ARG A 104 -8.22 1.80 -10.46
CA ARG A 104 -9.30 1.79 -9.49
C ARG A 104 -10.49 0.96 -10.00
N GLY A 105 -10.95 0.00 -9.21
CA GLY A 105 -12.16 -0.81 -9.47
C GLY A 105 -12.08 -1.81 -10.63
N HIS A 106 -11.53 -1.43 -11.78
CA HIS A 106 -11.49 -2.28 -12.97
C HIS A 106 -10.23 -2.03 -13.80
N ALA A 107 -9.94 -2.94 -14.73
CA ALA A 107 -8.74 -2.88 -15.58
C ALA A 107 -8.60 -1.57 -16.37
N ASN A 108 -9.73 -1.06 -16.85
CA ASN A 108 -9.84 0.18 -17.62
C ASN A 108 -10.22 1.39 -16.74
N GLY A 109 -10.10 1.26 -15.42
CA GLY A 109 -10.48 2.31 -14.47
C GLY A 109 -9.47 3.44 -14.44
N GLU A 110 -9.76 4.44 -13.62
CA GLU A 110 -8.81 5.51 -13.34
C GLU A 110 -7.48 4.90 -12.86
N MET A 111 -6.41 5.19 -13.59
CA MET A 111 -5.08 4.76 -13.20
C MET A 111 -4.60 5.66 -12.07
N ILE A 112 -4.50 5.09 -10.88
CA ILE A 112 -4.08 5.83 -9.69
C ILE A 112 -2.59 5.70 -9.43
N ALA A 113 -1.95 4.62 -9.88
CA ALA A 113 -0.54 4.42 -9.61
C ALA A 113 0.23 3.75 -10.75
N THR A 114 1.50 4.15 -10.89
CA THR A 114 2.53 3.39 -11.59
C THR A 114 3.75 3.25 -10.69
N GLY A 115 4.44 2.12 -10.80
CA GLY A 115 5.67 1.89 -10.04
C GLY A 115 6.70 1.16 -10.88
N LYS A 116 7.85 1.79 -11.10
CA LYS A 116 8.96 1.21 -11.87
C LYS A 116 10.03 0.70 -10.92
N LEU A 117 10.20 -0.62 -10.87
CA LEU A 117 11.32 -1.23 -10.17
C LEU A 117 12.62 -0.99 -10.95
N HIS A 118 13.68 -0.65 -10.23
CA HIS A 118 14.99 -0.46 -10.84
C HIS A 118 15.60 -1.81 -11.22
N GLU A 119 16.33 -1.88 -12.32
CA GLU A 119 16.98 -3.12 -12.79
C GLU A 119 18.15 -3.54 -11.89
N PHE A 120 18.95 -2.57 -11.46
CA PHE A 120 20.21 -2.83 -10.75
C PHE A 120 20.11 -2.74 -9.23
N THR A 121 18.92 -2.43 -8.70
CA THR A 121 18.69 -2.34 -7.25
C THR A 121 17.37 -2.99 -6.87
N THR A 122 17.27 -3.47 -5.64
CA THR A 122 16.03 -4.00 -5.03
C THR A 122 15.40 -3.02 -4.03
N THR A 123 16.12 -1.94 -3.71
CA THR A 123 15.79 -0.99 -2.64
C THR A 123 15.15 0.30 -3.13
N LYS A 124 14.99 0.47 -4.45
CA LYS A 124 14.46 1.70 -5.05
C LYS A 124 13.38 1.39 -6.08
N ALA A 125 12.34 2.21 -6.09
CA ALA A 125 11.31 2.23 -7.11
C ALA A 125 10.93 3.68 -7.39
N ASP A 126 10.72 4.01 -8.66
CA ASP A 126 10.15 5.29 -9.05
C ASP A 126 8.62 5.11 -9.05
N MET A 127 7.94 5.83 -8.17
CA MET A 127 6.52 5.72 -7.91
C MET A 127 5.80 6.96 -8.40
N THR A 128 4.67 6.76 -9.08
CA THR A 128 3.69 7.81 -9.33
C THR A 128 2.38 7.40 -8.69
N LEU A 129 1.82 8.25 -7.83
CA LEU A 129 0.55 8.02 -7.15
C LEU A 129 -0.32 9.28 -7.26
N TRP A 130 -1.52 9.13 -7.82
CA TRP A 130 -2.45 10.21 -8.20
C TRP A 130 -1.75 11.39 -8.90
N GLY A 131 -0.87 11.10 -9.86
CA GLY A 131 -0.14 12.09 -10.65
C GLY A 131 1.05 12.75 -9.95
N ARG A 132 1.35 12.40 -8.70
CA ARG A 132 2.55 12.85 -7.98
C ARG A 132 3.65 11.80 -8.09
N THR A 133 4.87 12.21 -8.43
CA THR A 133 6.00 11.30 -8.60
C THR A 133 7.02 11.45 -7.49
N GLU A 134 7.46 10.31 -6.94
CA GLU A 134 8.48 10.24 -5.90
C GLU A 134 9.34 8.97 -6.08
N ARG A 135 10.57 9.01 -5.58
CA ARG A 135 11.41 7.82 -5.49
C ARG A 135 11.27 7.20 -4.10
N TRP A 136 10.56 6.08 -4.04
CA TRP A 136 10.42 5.31 -2.80
C TRP A 136 11.64 4.44 -2.57
N LYS A 137 12.09 4.40 -1.31
CA LYS A 137 13.01 3.38 -0.81
C LYS A 137 12.21 2.39 0.05
N ASN A 138 12.85 1.73 1.02
CA ASN A 138 12.13 0.88 1.99
C ASN A 138 11.29 1.72 2.97
N GLU A 139 11.63 3.01 3.09
CA GLU A 139 10.91 4.03 3.83
C GLU A 139 10.50 5.17 2.88
N TYR A 140 9.37 5.80 3.16
CA TYR A 140 8.84 6.93 2.38
C TYR A 140 7.84 7.76 3.20
N ASP A 141 7.63 9.01 2.78
CA ASP A 141 6.61 9.88 3.36
C ASP A 141 5.29 9.70 2.61
N SER A 142 4.20 9.51 3.36
CA SER A 142 2.91 9.21 2.77
C SER A 142 2.30 10.37 1.97
N PHE A 143 1.70 10.05 0.82
CA PHE A 143 0.96 11.03 0.00
C PHE A 143 -0.39 11.43 0.59
N THR A 144 -0.96 10.58 1.43
CA THR A 144 -2.30 10.73 2.04
C THR A 144 -2.27 11.13 3.51
N GLY A 145 -1.09 11.52 4.01
CA GLY A 145 -0.95 11.96 5.39
C GLY A 145 -0.94 10.82 6.42
N LEU A 146 -0.59 9.60 6.02
CA LEU A 146 -0.35 8.49 6.96
C LEU A 146 0.92 8.68 7.80
N GLY A 147 1.75 9.68 7.49
CA GLY A 147 3.03 9.95 8.12
C GLY A 147 4.20 9.29 7.38
N HIS A 148 5.31 9.09 8.09
CA HIS A 148 6.45 8.34 7.59
C HIS A 148 6.19 6.84 7.70
N LEU A 149 6.36 6.10 6.61
CA LEU A 149 6.06 4.67 6.55
C LEU A 149 7.34 3.89 6.22
N SER A 150 7.58 2.82 6.97
CA SER A 150 8.67 1.88 6.73
C SER A 150 8.11 0.46 6.62
N TRP A 151 8.53 -0.25 5.58
CA TRP A 151 8.17 -1.64 5.38
C TRP A 151 9.26 -2.57 5.91
N GLU A 152 8.86 -3.51 6.76
CA GLU A 152 9.77 -4.51 7.31
C GLU A 152 9.34 -5.93 6.93
N LEU A 153 10.32 -6.82 6.84
CA LEU A 153 10.08 -8.23 6.58
C LEU A 153 9.47 -8.89 7.81
N SER A 154 8.40 -9.66 7.61
CA SER A 154 7.76 -10.45 8.64
C SER A 154 7.78 -11.92 8.25
N GLY A 155 8.81 -12.64 8.72
CA GLY A 155 9.08 -14.02 8.32
C GLY A 155 9.44 -14.15 6.83
N ASP A 156 9.23 -15.34 6.25
CA ASP A 156 9.73 -15.63 4.90
C ASP A 156 8.98 -14.91 3.78
N ALA A 157 7.68 -14.62 3.94
CA ALA A 157 6.85 -14.07 2.87
C ALA A 157 5.81 -13.05 3.35
N GLY A 158 6.00 -12.51 4.55
CA GLY A 158 5.18 -11.45 5.12
C GLY A 158 5.89 -10.11 5.08
N LEU A 159 5.08 -9.05 5.12
CA LEU A 159 5.54 -7.66 5.25
C LEU A 159 4.71 -6.99 6.34
N ILE A 160 5.30 -6.07 7.09
CA ILE A 160 4.58 -5.23 8.04
C ILE A 160 4.93 -3.76 7.83
N ILE A 161 3.98 -2.90 8.16
CA ILE A 161 4.23 -1.47 8.35
C ILE A 161 3.96 -1.14 9.80
N GLU A 162 4.93 -0.55 10.47
CA GLU A 162 4.75 0.06 11.78
C GLU A 162 4.79 1.58 11.67
N ARG A 163 3.95 2.25 12.47
CA ARG A 163 3.92 3.70 12.60
C ARG A 163 3.84 4.06 14.07
N ASP A 164 4.77 4.88 14.55
CA ASP A 164 4.83 5.33 15.95
C ASP A 164 4.80 4.17 16.97
N GLY A 165 5.47 3.05 16.65
CA GLY A 165 5.47 1.85 17.48
C GLY A 165 4.14 1.08 17.50
N ARG A 166 3.24 1.34 16.54
CA ARG A 166 1.98 0.60 16.35
C ARG A 166 1.95 -0.04 14.99
N LEU A 167 1.51 -1.30 14.94
CA LEU A 167 1.29 -2.01 13.68
C LEU A 167 0.16 -1.33 12.90
N LEU A 168 0.46 -0.83 11.71
CA LEU A 168 -0.51 -0.23 10.79
C LEU A 168 -1.11 -1.28 9.87
N ALA A 169 -0.25 -2.08 9.25
CA ALA A 169 -0.65 -3.08 8.27
C ALA A 169 0.25 -4.32 8.31
N ARG A 170 -0.31 -5.48 7.98
CA ARG A 170 0.42 -6.74 7.84
C ARG A 170 -0.02 -7.50 6.61
N TYR A 171 0.91 -7.72 5.70
CA TYR A 171 0.74 -8.58 4.54
C TYR A 171 1.20 -10.00 4.86
N ARG A 172 0.42 -11.00 4.42
CA ARG A 172 0.76 -12.41 4.49
C ARG A 172 0.41 -13.12 3.18
N ALA A 173 1.41 -13.71 2.54
CA ALA A 173 1.19 -14.62 1.42
C ALA A 173 0.63 -15.96 1.89
N ASN A 174 -0.29 -16.54 1.12
CA ASN A 174 -0.77 -17.90 1.32
C ASN A 174 0.29 -18.89 0.81
N ALA A 175 1.02 -19.52 1.74
CA ALA A 175 2.11 -20.44 1.43
C ALA A 175 1.67 -21.65 0.58
N ASN A 176 0.41 -22.09 0.73
CA ASN A 176 -0.12 -23.25 0.00
C ASN A 176 -0.29 -22.96 -1.49
N ARG A 177 -0.69 -21.74 -1.87
CA ARG A 177 -0.86 -21.37 -3.29
C ARG A 177 0.45 -20.96 -3.95
N MET A 178 1.38 -20.36 -3.21
CA MET A 178 2.70 -19.99 -3.73
C MET A 178 3.46 -21.24 -4.24
N LYS A 179 3.45 -22.34 -3.48
CA LYS A 179 4.08 -23.62 -3.86
C LYS A 179 3.43 -24.26 -5.11
N ALA A 180 2.12 -24.15 -5.26
CA ALA A 180 1.40 -24.67 -6.43
C ALA A 180 1.72 -23.89 -7.72
N SER A 181 1.98 -22.58 -7.62
CA SER A 181 2.32 -21.73 -8.77
C SER A 181 3.78 -21.84 -9.25
N SER A 182 4.69 -22.29 -8.39
CA SER A 182 6.13 -22.43 -8.71
C SER A 182 6.53 -23.82 -9.21
N SER A 183 5.64 -24.81 -9.13
CA SER A 183 5.91 -26.17 -9.57
C SER A 183 5.53 -26.34 -11.04
N LEU A 184 6.49 -26.70 -11.89
CA LEU A 184 6.24 -27.13 -13.28
C LEU A 184 5.27 -28.34 -13.36
N PHE A 185 5.11 -29.10 -12.26
CA PHE A 185 4.09 -30.16 -12.15
C PHE A 185 2.67 -29.65 -11.89
N GLY A 186 2.50 -28.41 -11.39
CA GLY A 186 1.18 -27.80 -11.17
C GLY A 186 0.42 -27.52 -12.48
N ALA A 187 1.12 -27.41 -13.60
CA ALA A 187 0.52 -27.30 -14.93
C ALA A 187 -0.18 -28.61 -15.38
N LEU A 188 0.27 -29.77 -14.86
CA LEU A 188 -0.39 -31.06 -15.10
C LEU A 188 -1.48 -31.36 -14.07
N SER A 189 -1.38 -30.83 -12.84
CA SER A 189 -2.44 -30.96 -11.82
C SER A 189 -3.72 -30.17 -12.16
N LEU A 190 -3.63 -29.16 -13.03
CA LEU A 190 -4.82 -28.43 -13.54
C LEU A 190 -5.62 -29.21 -14.59
N LEU A 191 -5.08 -30.31 -15.13
CA LEU A 191 -5.77 -31.18 -16.10
C LEU A 191 -6.46 -32.39 -15.44
N GLY A 192 -6.31 -32.60 -14.13
CA GLY A 192 -6.78 -33.81 -13.43
C GLY A 192 -7.79 -33.59 -12.30
N SER A 193 -8.29 -32.37 -12.08
CA SER A 193 -9.23 -32.09 -10.98
C SER A 193 -10.49 -31.39 -11.47
N SER A 194 -11.16 -32.01 -12.44
CA SER A 194 -12.55 -31.73 -12.77
C SER A 194 -13.47 -32.54 -11.85
N SER A 195 -13.77 -32.03 -10.66
CA SER A 195 -14.91 -32.50 -9.87
C SER A 195 -15.31 -31.47 -8.80
N SER A 196 -16.20 -30.55 -9.18
CA SER A 196 -17.43 -30.20 -8.45
C SER A 196 -17.82 -28.74 -8.72
N SER A 197 -18.93 -28.62 -9.44
CA SER A 197 -19.72 -27.41 -9.58
C SER A 197 -20.32 -27.01 -8.23
N SER A 198 -19.67 -26.08 -7.55
CA SER A 198 -20.32 -25.04 -6.77
C SER A 198 -19.58 -23.75 -7.09
N GLY A 199 -20.24 -22.59 -7.09
CA GLY A 199 -19.63 -21.30 -7.41
C GLY A 199 -18.60 -20.87 -6.37
N GLY A 200 -17.49 -21.59 -6.30
CA GLY A 200 -16.47 -21.49 -5.27
C GLY A 200 -15.61 -20.28 -5.52
N GLU A 201 -15.73 -19.30 -4.64
CA GLU A 201 -14.77 -18.21 -4.59
C GLU A 201 -13.35 -18.77 -4.47
N GLN A 202 -12.52 -18.48 -5.47
CA GLN A 202 -11.12 -18.90 -5.46
C GLN A 202 -10.43 -18.35 -4.19
N GLU A 203 -9.79 -19.23 -3.43
CA GLU A 203 -9.03 -18.84 -2.23
C GLU A 203 -8.01 -17.73 -2.55
N PRO A 204 -7.88 -16.72 -1.66
CA PRO A 204 -6.97 -15.60 -1.88
C PRO A 204 -5.50 -16.05 -1.86
N VAL A 205 -4.69 -15.43 -2.74
CA VAL A 205 -3.24 -15.69 -2.79
C VAL A 205 -2.49 -15.09 -1.62
N ALA A 206 -3.05 -14.02 -1.05
CA ALA A 206 -2.50 -13.29 0.05
C ALA A 206 -3.58 -12.45 0.70
N ARG A 207 -3.31 -12.03 1.93
CA ARG A 207 -4.16 -11.10 2.67
C ARG A 207 -3.33 -9.95 3.22
N LEU A 208 -3.93 -8.77 3.27
CA LEU A 208 -3.41 -7.59 3.95
C LEU A 208 -4.37 -7.24 5.07
N GLU A 209 -3.88 -7.28 6.28
CA GLU A 209 -4.58 -6.94 7.50
C GLU A 209 -4.25 -5.50 7.87
N ILE A 210 -5.24 -4.63 7.94
CA ILE A 210 -5.13 -3.21 8.32
C ILE A 210 -5.65 -3.06 9.74
N PHE A 211 -4.79 -2.57 10.64
CA PHE A 211 -5.09 -2.44 12.08
C PHE A 211 -5.52 -1.02 12.47
N ALA A 212 -5.75 -0.14 11.49
CA ALA A 212 -6.21 1.22 11.70
C ALA A 212 -7.69 1.37 11.33
N GLN A 213 -8.42 2.14 12.14
CA GLN A 213 -9.82 2.49 11.89
C GLN A 213 -9.93 3.78 11.08
N GLY A 214 -10.98 3.86 10.24
CA GLY A 214 -11.36 5.09 9.56
C GLY A 214 -10.35 5.60 8.54
N LEU A 215 -9.54 4.71 7.96
CA LEU A 215 -8.68 5.09 6.85
C LEU A 215 -9.52 5.55 5.67
N SER A 216 -9.10 6.64 5.03
CA SER A 216 -9.72 7.06 3.78
C SER A 216 -9.46 6.02 2.69
N ARG A 217 -10.27 6.07 1.62
CA ARG A 217 -10.05 5.21 0.46
C ARG A 217 -8.65 5.39 -0.11
N GLU A 218 -8.21 6.64 -0.24
CA GLU A 218 -6.88 6.98 -0.75
C GLU A 218 -5.80 6.36 0.13
N GLN A 219 -5.95 6.44 1.46
CA GLN A 219 -5.02 5.82 2.40
C GLN A 219 -4.94 4.29 2.21
N LEU A 220 -6.08 3.62 2.04
CA LEU A 220 -6.12 2.18 1.75
C LEU A 220 -5.45 1.86 0.41
N GLU A 221 -5.74 2.64 -0.63
CA GLU A 221 -5.15 2.49 -1.95
C GLU A 221 -3.62 2.66 -1.92
N GLU A 222 -3.11 3.65 -1.19
CA GLU A 222 -1.67 3.86 -0.99
C GLU A 222 -1.02 2.65 -0.32
N ILE A 223 -1.60 2.16 0.79
CA ILE A 223 -1.07 0.99 1.50
C ILE A 223 -1.04 -0.23 0.57
N VAL A 224 -2.10 -0.46 -0.21
CA VAL A 224 -2.17 -1.59 -1.14
C VAL A 224 -1.12 -1.47 -2.24
N VAL A 225 -0.95 -0.29 -2.84
CA VAL A 225 0.07 -0.05 -3.88
C VAL A 225 1.47 -0.25 -3.30
N ALA A 226 1.74 0.30 -2.12
CA ALA A 226 3.02 0.12 -1.45
C ALA A 226 3.30 -1.36 -1.11
N THR A 227 2.28 -2.08 -0.62
CA THR A 227 2.37 -3.54 -0.38
C THR A 227 2.77 -4.28 -1.65
N ALA A 228 2.14 -3.94 -2.78
CA ALA A 228 2.40 -4.61 -4.04
C ALA A 228 3.85 -4.35 -4.51
N ILE A 229 4.35 -3.14 -4.38
CA ILE A 229 5.73 -2.78 -4.75
C ILE A 229 6.75 -3.53 -3.88
N GLU A 230 6.58 -3.50 -2.57
CA GLU A 230 7.51 -4.18 -1.66
C GLU A 230 7.50 -5.70 -1.84
N ARG A 231 6.34 -6.27 -2.15
CA ARG A 231 6.27 -7.69 -2.49
C ARG A 231 7.08 -8.03 -3.74
N GLU A 232 7.02 -7.19 -4.77
CA GLU A 232 7.80 -7.42 -5.99
C GLU A 232 9.30 -7.19 -5.76
N ARG A 233 9.69 -6.23 -4.91
CA ARG A 233 11.08 -6.05 -4.46
C ARG A 233 11.59 -7.29 -3.73
N LEU A 234 10.80 -7.85 -2.81
CA LEU A 234 11.14 -9.07 -2.08
C LEU A 234 11.32 -10.26 -3.04
N LYS A 235 10.40 -10.44 -4.01
CA LYS A 235 10.53 -11.49 -5.03
C LYS A 235 11.81 -11.34 -5.85
N LYS A 236 12.13 -10.10 -6.26
CA LYS A 236 13.36 -9.80 -6.99
C LYS A 236 14.61 -10.11 -6.15
N SER A 237 14.66 -9.63 -4.91
CA SER A 237 15.79 -9.89 -4.01
C SER A 237 16.04 -11.39 -3.78
N LYS A 238 14.98 -12.19 -3.64
CA LYS A 238 15.10 -13.65 -3.53
C LYS A 238 15.60 -14.30 -4.82
N LYS A 239 15.23 -13.78 -5.97
CA LYS A 239 15.74 -14.25 -7.26
C LYS A 239 17.23 -13.94 -7.38
N ASP A 240 17.62 -12.69 -7.13
CA ASP A 240 19.02 -12.25 -7.20
C ASP A 240 19.91 -13.09 -6.26
N LYS A 241 19.43 -13.38 -5.04
CA LYS A 241 20.16 -14.26 -4.10
C LYS A 241 20.35 -15.67 -4.64
N ARG A 242 19.30 -16.29 -5.19
CA ARG A 242 19.39 -17.64 -5.78
C ARG A 242 20.31 -17.68 -6.99
N ASP A 243 20.24 -16.66 -7.84
CA ASP A 243 21.09 -16.58 -9.04
C ASP A 243 22.57 -16.47 -8.62
N LEU A 244 22.88 -15.71 -7.56
CA LEU A 244 24.23 -15.65 -6.98
C LEU A 244 24.70 -16.98 -6.37
N GLU A 245 23.82 -17.70 -5.67
CA GLU A 245 24.11 -19.03 -5.12
C GLU A 245 24.47 -20.02 -6.24
N ILE A 246 23.65 -20.08 -7.31
CA ILE A 246 23.91 -20.93 -8.48
C ILE A 246 25.24 -20.57 -9.15
N ILE A 247 25.51 -19.28 -9.35
CA ILE A 247 26.77 -18.83 -9.95
C ILE A 247 27.96 -19.27 -9.08
N SER A 248 27.83 -19.16 -7.75
CA SER A 248 28.89 -19.58 -6.83
C SER A 248 29.12 -21.10 -6.84
N GLU A 249 28.07 -21.91 -7.00
CA GLU A 249 28.20 -23.37 -7.13
C GLU A 249 28.87 -23.76 -8.46
N VAL A 250 28.50 -23.11 -9.57
CA VAL A 250 29.06 -23.37 -10.90
C VAL A 250 30.54 -22.93 -10.97
N LEU A 251 30.90 -21.82 -10.35
CA LEU A 251 32.28 -21.31 -10.35
C LEU A 251 33.17 -21.90 -9.25
N GLY A 252 32.58 -22.43 -8.17
CA GLY A 252 33.27 -23.04 -7.03
C GLY A 252 33.44 -24.57 -7.11
N GLY A 253 32.79 -25.25 -8.06
CA GLY A 253 32.82 -26.71 -8.23
C GLY A 253 34.08 -27.30 -8.88
N SER A 254 35.26 -26.72 -8.69
CA SER A 254 36.54 -27.29 -9.17
C SER A 254 37.66 -27.13 -8.14
N SER A 255 37.42 -27.63 -6.93
CA SER A 255 38.48 -27.88 -5.95
C SER A 255 38.31 -29.24 -5.26
N GLU A 256 38.22 -30.31 -6.05
CA GLU A 256 38.69 -31.65 -5.69
C GLU A 256 39.49 -32.12 -6.92
N GLY A 257 40.73 -32.52 -6.91
CA GLY A 257 41.82 -32.60 -5.94
C GLY A 257 43.07 -32.91 -6.77
N VAL A 258 44.23 -32.58 -6.22
CA VAL A 258 45.57 -32.91 -6.73
C VAL A 258 45.74 -34.41 -6.95
#